data_AF-A0A355DC30-F1
#
_entry.id   AF-A0A355DC30-F1
#
_cell.length_a   1.000
_cell.length_b   1.000
_cell.length_c   1.000
_cell.angle_alpha   90.00
_cell.angle_beta   90.00
_cell.angle_gamma   90.00
#
_symmetry.space_group_name_H-M   'P 1'
#
loop_
_entity.id
_entity.type
_entity.pdbx_description
1 polymer ?
#
loop_
_entity_poly.entity_id
_entity_poly.type
_entity_poly.pdbx_seq_one_letter_code
_entity_poly.pdbx_strand_id
1 'polypeptide(L)'
;MTDVARVADLDSLLSMPGVVEELRLGSRLGVCALHGGGLERATDVVADEVAARVDASYYALVQPAGSRHHLSSTRFDPEMSPRLRSFLERIDTAVSIHGYGRFDDFRTVLLGGANRRLAHHVADHLRSSLPPEYVVVDDIDAIPRPLRGIHADNPVNRPANAGVQVELPPSIRWHEQYRNWSDTDDTPRAPQLD
;
A
#
# COMPACT_ATOMS: atom_id res chain seq x y z
N MET A 1 16.33 4.52 14.61
CA MET A 1 15.34 3.82 13.76
C MET A 1 15.88 2.42 13.54
N THR A 2 15.10 1.38 13.83
CA THR A 2 15.49 -0.01 13.52
C THR A 2 15.70 -0.15 12.02
N ASP A 3 16.79 -0.77 11.57
CA ASP A 3 17.01 -0.97 10.14
C ASP A 3 15.94 -1.86 9.52
N VAL A 4 15.65 -1.64 8.22
CA VAL A 4 14.74 -2.50 7.47
C VAL A 4 15.48 -3.77 7.10
N ALA A 5 15.06 -4.90 7.66
CA ALA A 5 15.62 -6.22 7.34
C ALA A 5 14.93 -6.79 6.10
N ARG A 6 15.69 -7.32 5.14
CA ARG A 6 15.10 -7.95 3.94
C ARG A 6 14.70 -9.39 4.21
N VAL A 7 13.57 -9.82 3.65
CA VAL A 7 13.10 -11.21 3.69
C VAL A 7 13.16 -11.83 2.30
N ALA A 8 13.42 -13.14 2.23
CA ALA A 8 13.63 -13.85 0.99
C ALA A 8 12.32 -14.12 0.22
N ASP A 9 11.27 -14.56 0.91
CA ASP A 9 10.01 -15.02 0.34
C ASP A 9 8.84 -14.80 1.32
N LEU A 10 7.61 -15.02 0.83
CA LEU A 10 6.38 -14.79 1.58
C LEU A 10 6.19 -15.78 2.73
N ASP A 11 6.55 -17.05 2.54
CA ASP A 11 6.44 -18.08 3.60
C ASP A 11 7.31 -17.75 4.82
N SER A 12 8.56 -17.30 4.57
CA SER A 12 9.46 -16.82 5.62
C SER A 12 8.90 -15.62 6.37
N LEU A 13 8.22 -14.69 5.67
CA LEU A 13 7.61 -13.52 6.28
C LEU A 13 6.38 -13.90 7.12
N LEU A 14 5.53 -14.78 6.60
CA LEU A 14 4.32 -15.26 7.30
C LEU A 14 4.64 -16.12 8.52
N SER A 15 5.81 -16.77 8.52
CA SER A 15 6.30 -17.54 9.67
C SER A 15 6.81 -16.67 10.83
N MET A 16 6.94 -15.36 10.64
CA MET A 16 7.43 -14.46 11.69
C MET A 16 6.36 -14.22 12.77
N PRO A 17 6.73 -14.21 14.06
CA PRO A 17 5.78 -13.97 15.15
C PRO A 17 5.04 -12.64 14.98
N GLY A 18 3.71 -12.70 15.05
CA GLY A 18 2.82 -11.53 15.00
C GLY A 18 2.56 -10.97 13.60
N VAL A 19 3.18 -11.51 12.55
CA VAL A 19 2.79 -11.19 11.17
C VAL A 19 1.47 -11.88 10.87
N VAL A 20 0.49 -11.11 10.38
CA VAL A 20 -0.85 -11.62 10.05
C VAL A 20 -1.27 -11.19 8.66
N GLU A 21 -2.12 -12.01 8.06
CA GLU A 21 -2.85 -11.64 6.85
C GLU A 21 -4.31 -11.37 7.17
N GLU A 22 -4.82 -10.29 6.62
CA GLU A 22 -6.22 -9.90 6.69
C GLU A 22 -6.86 -10.06 5.32
N LEU A 23 -8.10 -10.55 5.29
CA LEU A 23 -8.84 -10.79 4.06
C LEU A 23 -10.33 -10.53 4.29
N ARG A 24 -10.91 -9.68 3.44
CA ARG A 24 -12.37 -9.50 3.32
C ARG A 24 -12.73 -9.50 1.84
N LEU A 25 -13.60 -10.42 1.43
CA LEU A 25 -14.04 -10.50 0.04
C LEU A 25 -15.29 -9.63 -0.16
N GLY A 26 -15.22 -8.69 -1.10
CA GLY A 26 -16.28 -7.76 -1.48
C GLY A 26 -16.52 -7.83 -2.98
N SER A 27 -16.56 -6.69 -3.66
CA SER A 27 -16.69 -6.57 -5.12
C SER A 27 -15.45 -7.06 -5.90
N ARG A 28 -15.47 -6.88 -7.23
CA ARG A 28 -14.38 -7.24 -8.14
C ARG A 28 -13.27 -6.18 -8.21
N LEU A 29 -13.40 -5.07 -7.48
CA LEU A 29 -12.29 -4.18 -7.17
C LEU A 29 -11.56 -4.74 -5.94
N GLY A 30 -10.23 -4.81 -6.01
CA GLY A 30 -9.37 -5.13 -4.88
C GLY A 30 -8.62 -3.91 -4.37
N VAL A 31 -8.54 -3.74 -3.07
CA VAL A 31 -7.63 -2.79 -2.42
C VAL A 31 -6.73 -3.57 -1.49
N CYS A 32 -5.42 -3.34 -1.53
CA CYS A 32 -4.51 -4.07 -0.67
C CYS A 32 -3.37 -3.23 -0.10
N ALA A 33 -2.77 -3.73 0.98
CA ALA A 33 -1.55 -3.22 1.59
C ALA A 33 -0.59 -4.38 1.88
N LEU A 34 0.39 -4.58 1.00
CA LEU A 34 1.35 -5.70 1.15
C LEU A 34 2.36 -5.48 2.29
N HIS A 35 2.52 -4.23 2.73
CA HIS A 35 3.55 -3.80 3.68
C HIS A 35 2.96 -3.12 4.92
N GLY A 36 1.78 -3.57 5.38
CA GLY A 36 1.03 -2.97 6.48
C GLY A 36 1.68 -3.06 7.86
N GLY A 37 1.10 -2.35 8.82
CA GLY A 37 1.52 -2.35 10.22
C GLY A 37 2.91 -1.74 10.42
N GLY A 38 3.79 -2.46 11.10
CA GLY A 38 5.11 -1.96 11.52
C GLY A 38 6.05 -1.50 10.40
N LEU A 39 5.87 -1.99 9.15
CA LEU A 39 6.75 -1.71 8.02
C LEU A 39 6.42 -0.36 7.36
N GLU A 40 5.26 -0.24 6.70
CA GLU A 40 4.74 0.98 6.08
C GLU A 40 3.48 1.42 6.81
N ARG A 41 3.67 2.10 7.94
CA ARG A 41 2.60 2.42 8.90
C ARG A 41 1.40 3.14 8.25
N ALA A 42 0.20 2.78 8.71
CA ALA A 42 -1.11 3.28 8.27
C ALA A 42 -1.53 2.90 6.84
N THR A 43 -0.73 2.14 6.08
CA THR A 43 -1.11 1.73 4.72
C THR A 43 -2.25 0.72 4.72
N ASP A 44 -2.23 -0.24 5.64
CA ASP A 44 -3.29 -1.21 5.91
C ASP A 44 -4.59 -0.52 6.33
N VAL A 45 -4.51 0.45 7.24
CA VAL A 45 -5.67 1.26 7.67
C VAL A 45 -6.30 2.00 6.50
N VAL A 46 -5.50 2.70 5.69
CA VAL A 46 -5.99 3.39 4.49
C VAL A 46 -6.61 2.41 3.50
N ALA A 47 -5.97 1.26 3.27
CA ALA A 47 -6.47 0.24 2.35
C ALA A 47 -7.82 -0.36 2.82
N ASP A 48 -7.97 -0.70 4.09
CA ASP A 48 -9.23 -1.23 4.63
C ASP A 48 -10.36 -0.20 4.54
N GLU A 49 -10.10 1.06 4.91
CA GLU A 49 -11.13 2.08 4.85
C GLU A 49 -11.58 2.40 3.42
N VAL A 50 -10.65 2.50 2.48
CA VAL A 50 -10.99 2.66 1.05
C VAL A 50 -11.84 1.46 0.62
N ALA A 51 -11.44 0.24 0.99
CA ALA A 51 -12.19 -0.96 0.64
C ALA A 51 -13.59 -0.99 1.25
N ALA A 52 -13.76 -0.55 2.50
CA ALA A 52 -15.05 -0.49 3.17
C ALA A 52 -15.98 0.54 2.51
N ARG A 53 -15.47 1.73 2.16
CA ARG A 53 -16.26 2.81 1.55
C ARG A 53 -16.81 2.47 0.17
N VAL A 54 -16.12 1.60 -0.58
CA VAL A 54 -16.50 1.23 -1.96
C VAL A 54 -16.90 -0.24 -2.11
N ASP A 55 -17.09 -0.96 -1.00
CA ASP A 55 -17.38 -2.39 -0.96
C ASP A 55 -16.39 -3.22 -1.82
N ALA A 56 -15.10 -2.88 -1.77
CA ALA A 56 -14.04 -3.64 -2.43
C ALA A 56 -13.65 -4.87 -1.62
N SER A 57 -13.06 -5.84 -2.32
CA SER A 57 -12.27 -6.87 -1.65
C SER A 57 -11.01 -6.23 -1.05
N TYR A 58 -10.61 -6.65 0.15
CA TYR A 58 -9.47 -6.15 0.89
C TYR A 58 -8.50 -7.27 1.21
N TYR A 59 -7.21 -7.01 1.05
CA TYR A 59 -6.13 -7.87 1.54
C TYR A 59 -5.01 -7.05 2.15
N ALA A 60 -4.48 -7.45 3.31
CA ALA A 60 -3.26 -6.87 3.83
C ALA A 60 -2.36 -7.92 4.49
N LEU A 61 -1.06 -7.65 4.48
CA LEU A 61 -0.10 -8.32 5.34
C LEU A 61 0.38 -7.29 6.38
N VAL A 62 0.04 -7.53 7.64
CA VAL A 62 0.26 -6.60 8.74
C VAL A 62 1.36 -7.15 9.65
N GLN A 63 2.42 -6.36 9.83
CA GLN A 63 3.49 -6.69 10.76
C GLN A 63 3.24 -6.04 12.12
N PRO A 64 3.66 -6.67 13.24
CA PRO A 64 3.45 -6.10 14.56
C PRO A 64 4.29 -4.83 14.75
N ALA A 65 3.88 -3.99 15.70
CA ALA A 65 4.59 -2.75 16.03
C ALA A 65 6.09 -3.03 16.30
N GLY A 66 6.96 -2.19 15.72
CA GLY A 66 8.42 -2.33 15.83
C GLY A 66 9.06 -3.31 14.83
N SER A 67 8.28 -4.16 14.17
CA SER A 67 8.76 -5.03 13.08
C SER A 67 9.04 -4.22 11.82
N ARG A 68 10.15 -4.50 11.13
CA ARG A 68 10.54 -3.83 9.87
C ARG A 68 11.15 -4.81 8.87
N HIS A 69 10.39 -5.84 8.51
CA HIS A 69 10.82 -6.88 7.57
C HIS A 69 10.29 -6.64 6.17
N HIS A 70 11.12 -6.17 5.24
CA HIS A 70 10.69 -5.87 3.88
C HIS A 70 10.86 -7.07 2.93
N LEU A 71 9.74 -7.53 2.38
CA LEU A 71 9.68 -8.42 1.21
C LEU A 71 9.30 -7.56 -0.01
N SER A 72 10.00 -7.70 -1.13
CA SER A 72 9.61 -6.97 -2.35
C SER A 72 8.25 -7.45 -2.86
N SER A 73 7.40 -6.53 -3.33
CA SER A 73 6.07 -6.87 -3.87
C SER A 73 6.11 -7.90 -5.00
N THR A 74 7.19 -7.99 -5.79
CA THR A 74 7.33 -9.01 -6.85
C THR A 74 7.51 -10.43 -6.30
N ARG A 75 7.73 -10.59 -4.99
CA ARG A 75 7.90 -11.88 -4.31
C ARG A 75 6.70 -12.25 -3.45
N PHE A 76 5.60 -11.50 -3.51
CA PHE A 76 4.32 -11.90 -2.94
C PHE A 76 3.68 -12.93 -3.86
N ASP A 77 4.13 -14.17 -3.74
CA ASP A 77 3.67 -15.29 -4.53
C ASP A 77 2.34 -15.85 -3.95
N PRO A 78 1.21 -15.79 -4.68
CA PRO A 78 -0.05 -16.37 -4.23
C PRO A 78 0.02 -17.88 -4.02
N GLU A 79 1.00 -18.59 -4.58
CA GLU A 79 1.18 -20.00 -4.29
C GLU A 79 1.58 -20.27 -2.83
N MET A 80 2.17 -19.28 -2.16
CA MET A 80 2.59 -19.34 -0.77
C MET A 80 1.52 -18.84 0.22
N SER A 81 0.42 -18.25 -0.26
CA SER A 81 -0.66 -17.74 0.59
C SER A 81 -2.04 -18.04 0.00
N PRO A 82 -2.82 -18.93 0.64
CA PRO A 82 -4.21 -19.17 0.26
C PRO A 82 -5.08 -17.90 0.32
N ARG A 83 -4.78 -16.96 1.22
CA ARG A 83 -5.52 -15.70 1.35
C ARG A 83 -5.23 -14.75 0.20
N LEU A 84 -3.95 -14.57 -0.14
CA LEU A 84 -3.54 -13.75 -1.29
C LEU A 84 -4.10 -14.34 -2.59
N ARG A 85 -4.05 -15.68 -2.75
CA ARG A 85 -4.68 -16.36 -3.89
C ARG A 85 -6.16 -16.06 -3.97
N SER A 86 -6.90 -16.25 -2.87
CA SER A 86 -8.36 -15.99 -2.83
C SER A 86 -8.71 -14.54 -3.16
N PHE A 87 -7.90 -13.57 -2.70
CA PHE A 87 -8.05 -12.17 -3.05
C PHE A 87 -7.86 -11.92 -4.55
N LEU A 88 -6.78 -12.44 -5.14
CA LEU A 88 -6.47 -12.25 -6.56
C LEU A 88 -7.48 -12.94 -7.48
N GLU A 89 -8.00 -14.11 -7.11
CA GLU A 89 -9.04 -14.82 -7.87
C GLU A 89 -10.39 -14.08 -7.86
N ARG A 90 -10.64 -13.25 -6.84
CA ARG A 90 -11.90 -12.51 -6.69
C ARG A 90 -11.99 -11.28 -7.60
N ILE A 91 -10.88 -10.62 -7.88
CA ILE A 91 -10.82 -9.25 -8.40
C ILE A 91 -10.42 -9.19 -9.88
N ASP A 92 -10.88 -8.16 -10.59
CA ASP A 92 -10.45 -7.83 -11.95
C ASP A 92 -9.45 -6.69 -12.00
N THR A 93 -9.44 -5.85 -10.98
CA THR A 93 -8.64 -4.63 -10.90
C THR A 93 -8.16 -4.45 -9.46
N ALA A 94 -6.91 -4.02 -9.27
CA ALA A 94 -6.36 -3.78 -7.94
C ALA A 94 -5.87 -2.34 -7.73
N VAL A 95 -5.96 -1.89 -6.48
CA VAL A 95 -5.29 -0.69 -5.95
C VAL A 95 -4.40 -1.15 -4.81
N SER A 96 -3.08 -0.99 -4.91
CA SER A 96 -2.15 -1.33 -3.83
C SER A 96 -1.66 -0.06 -3.14
N ILE A 97 -1.89 0.05 -1.83
CA ILE A 97 -1.45 1.15 -0.98
C ILE A 97 -0.11 0.81 -0.36
N HIS A 98 0.86 1.70 -0.55
CA HIS A 98 2.21 1.61 -0.02
C HIS A 98 2.61 2.91 0.66
N GLY A 99 3.67 2.85 1.45
CA GLY A 99 4.32 4.00 2.03
C GLY A 99 5.81 3.95 1.75
N TYR A 100 6.38 5.04 1.23
CA TYR A 100 7.81 5.10 0.99
C TYR A 100 8.51 6.05 1.97
N GLY A 101 9.81 5.81 2.18
CA GLY A 101 10.67 6.65 2.99
C GLY A 101 11.74 7.30 2.13
N ARG A 102 11.51 8.54 1.70
CA ARG A 102 12.51 9.38 1.04
C ARG A 102 12.51 10.77 1.66
N PHE A 103 13.68 11.19 2.15
CA PHE A 103 13.87 12.46 2.85
C PHE A 103 13.79 13.68 1.93
N ASP A 104 13.89 13.49 0.62
CA ASP A 104 13.81 14.54 -0.40
C ASP A 104 12.40 14.76 -0.94
N ASP A 105 11.44 13.91 -0.55
CA ASP A 105 10.11 13.93 -1.15
C ASP A 105 8.97 13.67 -0.15
N PHE A 106 8.85 14.56 0.83
CA PHE A 106 7.92 14.42 1.94
C PHE A 106 6.45 14.69 1.61
N ARG A 107 6.10 15.19 0.42
CA ARG A 107 4.73 15.60 0.07
C ARG A 107 4.26 15.12 -1.31
N THR A 108 4.97 14.18 -1.93
CA THR A 108 4.52 13.65 -3.23
C THR A 108 3.79 12.33 -3.06
N VAL A 109 2.66 12.17 -3.74
CA VAL A 109 2.00 10.88 -3.92
C VAL A 109 2.36 10.36 -5.31
N LEU A 110 2.83 9.12 -5.39
CA LEU A 110 3.24 8.52 -6.67
C LEU A 110 2.22 7.46 -7.08
N LEU A 111 1.78 7.50 -8.33
CA LEU A 111 0.82 6.56 -8.91
C LEU A 111 1.48 5.69 -9.99
N GLY A 112 2.01 4.57 -9.55
CA GLY A 112 2.59 3.50 -10.35
C GLY A 112 1.54 2.50 -10.85
N GLY A 113 1.97 1.26 -11.10
CA GLY A 113 1.13 0.17 -11.60
C GLY A 113 0.97 0.16 -13.12
N ALA A 114 0.59 -1.00 -13.67
CA ALA A 114 0.46 -1.19 -15.11
C ALA A 114 -0.84 -0.61 -15.69
N ASN A 115 -1.89 -0.39 -14.89
CA ASN A 115 -3.11 0.26 -15.35
C ASN A 115 -2.97 1.79 -15.36
N ARG A 116 -2.34 2.32 -16.42
CA ARG A 116 -2.04 3.76 -16.54
C ARG A 116 -3.27 4.64 -16.63
N ARG A 117 -4.36 4.14 -17.23
CA ARG A 117 -5.63 4.87 -17.30
C ARG A 117 -6.24 5.06 -15.91
N LEU A 118 -6.24 4.02 -15.08
CA LEU A 118 -6.71 4.10 -13.70
C LEU A 118 -5.78 4.98 -12.85
N ALA A 119 -4.46 4.85 -13.03
CA ALA A 119 -3.50 5.72 -12.34
C ALA A 119 -3.79 7.21 -12.60
N HIS A 120 -4.02 7.60 -13.85
CA HIS A 120 -4.38 8.98 -14.19
C HIS A 120 -5.71 9.42 -13.56
N HIS A 121 -6.73 8.55 -13.63
CA HIS A 121 -8.03 8.82 -13.03
C HIS A 121 -7.95 9.04 -11.51
N VAL A 122 -7.24 8.18 -10.78
CA VAL A 122 -7.04 8.32 -9.34
C VAL A 122 -6.20 9.57 -9.04
N ALA A 123 -5.18 9.86 -9.85
CA ALA A 123 -4.35 11.05 -9.68
C ALA A 123 -5.16 12.35 -9.75
N ASP A 124 -6.08 12.47 -10.70
CA ASP A 124 -6.92 13.67 -10.85
C ASP A 124 -7.85 13.90 -9.65
N HIS A 125 -8.41 12.82 -9.10
CA HIS A 125 -9.18 12.89 -7.86
C HIS A 125 -8.30 13.30 -6.67
N LEU A 126 -7.09 12.73 -6.54
CA LEU A 126 -6.17 13.10 -5.47
C LEU A 126 -5.71 14.56 -5.57
N ARG A 127 -5.41 15.07 -6.76
CA ARG A 127 -5.06 16.49 -6.98
C ARG A 127 -6.16 17.45 -6.52
N SER A 128 -7.41 17.03 -6.67
CA SER A 128 -8.58 17.85 -6.32
C SER A 128 -8.90 17.80 -4.82
N SER A 129 -8.50 16.73 -4.13
CA SER A 129 -8.85 16.48 -2.73
C SER A 129 -7.71 16.80 -1.76
N LEU A 130 -6.45 16.66 -2.18
CA LEU A 130 -5.30 16.90 -1.32
C LEU A 130 -4.99 18.40 -1.20
N PRO A 131 -4.43 18.84 -0.06
CA PRO A 131 -3.96 20.21 0.10
C PRO A 131 -2.95 20.63 -0.99
N PRO A 132 -2.92 21.93 -1.39
CA PRO A 132 -2.09 22.41 -2.51
C PRO A 132 -0.58 22.15 -2.38
N GLU A 133 -0.07 21.93 -1.17
CA GLU A 133 1.32 21.59 -0.91
C GLU A 133 1.69 20.14 -1.29
N TYR A 134 0.70 19.29 -1.58
CA TYR A 134 0.92 17.93 -2.07
C TYR A 134 1.05 17.90 -3.59
N VAL A 135 2.03 17.14 -4.06
CA VAL A 135 2.25 16.87 -5.48
C VAL A 135 1.75 15.47 -5.80
N VAL A 136 1.09 15.29 -6.93
CA VAL A 136 0.61 13.98 -7.38
C VAL A 136 1.23 13.65 -8.73
N VAL A 137 2.06 12.62 -8.77
CA VAL A 137 2.82 12.19 -9.96
C VAL A 137 2.30 10.86 -10.46
N ASP A 138 1.78 10.87 -11.68
CA ASP A 138 1.29 9.71 -12.43
C ASP A 138 1.94 9.57 -13.81
N ASP A 139 2.93 10.40 -14.12
CA ASP A 139 3.88 10.09 -15.20
C ASP A 139 4.84 9.00 -14.70
N ILE A 140 4.77 7.82 -15.31
CA ILE A 140 5.54 6.66 -14.90
C ILE A 140 7.05 6.88 -15.02
N ASP A 141 7.49 7.76 -15.93
CA ASP A 141 8.91 8.02 -16.13
C ASP A 141 9.48 9.01 -15.13
N ALA A 142 8.63 9.88 -14.56
CA ALA A 142 8.97 10.74 -13.43
C ALA A 142 9.06 9.96 -12.10
N ILE A 143 8.38 8.80 -11.99
CA ILE A 143 8.42 7.95 -10.79
C ILE A 143 9.77 7.21 -10.70
N PRO A 144 10.47 7.25 -9.54
CA PRO A 144 11.68 6.47 -9.33
C PRO A 144 11.47 4.99 -9.63
N ARG A 145 12.38 4.38 -10.40
CA ARG A 145 12.24 2.99 -10.87
C ARG A 145 11.75 1.98 -9.82
N PRO A 146 12.27 1.98 -8.56
CA PRO A 146 11.82 1.03 -7.54
C PRO A 146 10.36 1.21 -7.09
N LEU A 147 9.76 2.39 -7.30
CA LEU A 147 8.42 2.78 -6.87
C LEU A 147 7.39 2.77 -8.01
N ARG A 148 7.80 2.36 -9.22
CA ARG A 148 6.92 2.33 -10.40
C ARG A 148 5.83 1.26 -10.30
N GLY A 149 6.08 0.16 -9.60
CA GLY A 149 5.07 -0.89 -9.39
C GLY A 149 4.58 -1.60 -10.68
N ILE A 150 5.33 -1.56 -11.78
CA ILE A 150 4.87 -2.07 -13.11
C ILE A 150 5.23 -3.54 -13.41
N HIS A 151 5.93 -4.22 -12.51
CA HIS A 151 6.36 -5.60 -12.74
C HIS A 151 5.15 -6.55 -12.79
N ALA A 152 5.13 -7.50 -13.72
CA ALA A 152 4.01 -8.44 -13.90
C ALA A 152 3.76 -9.31 -12.65
N ASP A 153 4.83 -9.72 -11.97
CA ASP A 153 4.71 -10.54 -10.75
C ASP A 153 4.19 -9.78 -9.52
N ASN A 154 4.16 -8.44 -9.55
CA ASN A 154 3.58 -7.65 -8.46
C ASN A 154 2.06 -7.95 -8.38
N PRO A 155 1.52 -8.35 -7.22
CA PRO A 155 0.10 -8.68 -7.07
C PRO A 155 -0.87 -7.63 -7.64
N VAL A 156 -0.52 -6.35 -7.59
CA VAL A 156 -1.36 -5.27 -8.14
C VAL A 156 -1.60 -5.40 -9.66
N ASN A 157 -0.71 -6.06 -10.39
CA ASN A 157 -0.78 -6.21 -11.85
C ASN A 157 -1.26 -7.58 -12.31
N ARG A 158 -1.48 -8.53 -11.40
CA ARG A 158 -1.97 -9.88 -11.73
C ARG A 158 -3.44 -9.94 -12.19
N PRO A 159 -4.36 -9.09 -11.71
CA PRO A 159 -5.75 -9.10 -12.19
C PRO A 159 -5.86 -8.78 -13.68
N ALA A 160 -6.97 -9.17 -14.31
CA ALA A 160 -7.16 -9.05 -15.77
C ALA A 160 -7.00 -7.62 -16.31
N ASN A 161 -7.43 -6.61 -15.55
CA ASN A 161 -7.28 -5.20 -15.92
C ASN A 161 -6.03 -4.54 -15.31
N ALA A 162 -5.13 -5.33 -14.72
CA ALA A 162 -4.03 -4.89 -13.87
C ALA A 162 -4.49 -3.90 -12.78
N GLY A 163 -3.59 -3.09 -12.26
CA GLY A 163 -3.92 -2.18 -11.17
C GLY A 163 -3.01 -0.96 -11.08
N VAL A 164 -3.26 -0.17 -10.05
CA VAL A 164 -2.52 1.04 -9.70
C VAL A 164 -1.83 0.85 -8.35
N GLN A 165 -0.56 1.23 -8.28
CA GLN A 165 0.20 1.30 -7.03
C GLN A 165 0.20 2.74 -6.55
N VAL A 166 -0.24 3.00 -5.32
CA VAL A 166 -0.25 4.32 -4.70
C VAL A 166 0.79 4.34 -3.59
N GLU A 167 1.82 5.17 -3.76
CA GLU A 167 2.90 5.37 -2.80
C GLU A 167 2.63 6.64 -1.99
N LEU A 168 2.32 6.46 -0.71
CA LEU A 168 1.99 7.54 0.22
C LEU A 168 3.25 8.09 0.91
N PRO A 169 3.51 9.41 0.84
CA PRO A 169 4.66 10.01 1.50
C PRO A 169 4.46 10.00 3.03
N PRO A 170 5.54 10.14 3.82
CA PRO A 170 5.44 10.14 5.28
C PRO A 170 4.46 11.18 5.84
N SER A 171 4.39 12.38 5.25
CA SER A 171 3.57 13.47 5.79
C SER A 171 2.07 13.20 5.80
N ILE A 172 1.54 12.42 4.84
CA ILE A 172 0.13 11.99 4.85
C ILE A 172 -0.11 11.08 6.04
N ARG A 173 0.85 10.21 6.37
CA ARG A 173 0.69 9.15 7.37
C ARG A 173 1.19 9.56 8.77
N TRP A 174 1.70 10.78 8.95
CA TRP A 174 2.37 11.22 10.18
C TRP A 174 1.55 12.21 10.99
N HIS A 175 1.39 11.96 12.29
CA HIS A 175 0.76 12.92 13.19
C HIS A 175 1.79 13.89 13.75
N GLU A 176 1.68 15.17 13.38
CA GLU A 176 2.66 16.20 13.75
C GLU A 176 2.75 16.42 15.27
N GLN A 177 1.61 16.64 15.94
CA GLN A 177 1.57 16.90 17.39
C GLN A 177 2.12 15.75 18.23
N TYR A 178 1.74 14.51 17.91
CA TYR A 178 2.22 13.31 18.60
C TYR A 178 3.63 12.91 18.18
N ARG A 179 4.15 13.50 17.09
CA ARG A 179 5.45 13.16 16.50
C ARG A 179 5.61 11.65 16.30
N ASN A 180 4.55 11.02 15.82
CA ASN A 180 4.47 9.59 15.57
C ASN A 180 3.58 9.30 14.37
N TRP A 181 3.56 8.06 13.90
CA TRP A 181 2.69 7.62 12.82
C TRP A 181 1.22 7.59 13.26
N SER A 182 0.34 8.02 12.37
CA SER A 182 -1.11 8.01 12.59
C SER A 182 -1.61 6.59 12.76
N ASP A 183 -2.72 6.44 13.50
CA ASP A 183 -3.40 5.16 13.71
C ASP A 183 -2.43 4.05 14.18
N THR A 184 -1.46 4.42 15.03
CA THR A 184 -0.46 3.49 15.59
C THR A 184 -0.29 3.70 17.08
N ASP A 185 -0.26 2.61 17.85
CA ASP A 185 -0.16 2.63 19.32
C ASP A 185 -1.26 3.54 19.91
N ASP A 186 -0.89 4.50 20.76
CA ASP A 186 -1.80 5.52 21.32
C ASP A 186 -1.90 6.79 20.47
N THR A 187 -1.34 6.80 19.25
CA THR A 187 -1.38 7.97 18.36
C THR A 187 -2.68 7.96 17.57
N PRO A 188 -3.54 8.99 17.71
CA PRO A 188 -4.79 9.05 16.95
C PRO A 188 -4.50 9.27 15.46
N ARG A 189 -5.57 9.23 14.67
CA ARG A 189 -5.56 9.72 13.29
C ARG A 189 -5.01 11.14 13.23
N ALA A 190 -4.10 11.41 12.30
CA ALA A 190 -3.67 12.77 12.05
C ALA A 190 -4.80 13.57 11.40
N PRO A 191 -5.01 14.85 11.77
CA PRO A 191 -6.12 15.65 11.25
C PRO A 191 -6.16 15.77 9.72
N GLN A 192 -5.02 15.65 9.04
CA GLN A 192 -4.95 15.69 7.57
C GLN A 192 -5.37 14.37 6.89
N LEU A 193 -5.71 13.33 7.66
CA LEU A 193 -6.25 12.06 7.17
C LEU A 193 -7.78 11.94 7.33
N ASP A 194 -8.41 12.87 8.04
CA ASP A 194 -9.88 12.96 8.22
C ASP A 194 -10.53 13.77 7.10
#